data_AF-A0A7K4VUI5-F1
#
_entry.id   AF-A0A7K4VUI5-F1
#
_cell.length_a   1.000
_cell.length_b   1.000
_cell.length_c   1.000
_cell.angle_alpha   90.00
_cell.angle_beta   90.00
_cell.angle_gamma   90.00
#
_symmetry.space_group_name_H-M   'P 1'
#
loop_
_entity.id
_entity.type
_entity.pdbx_description
1 polymer ?
#
loop_
_entity_poly.entity_id
_entity_poly.type
_entity_poly.pdbx_seq_one_letter_code
_entity_poly.pdbx_strand_id
1 'polypeptide(L)'
;SCHMVSGHPRCVHKRPSCDNVRCQKDTTCQMIEGWPRCVHTKVSPRPPSCSDLRCPHGTSCHMVGDQPRCVHHPLTCQDVHCPKDTSCQMTNGHPRCV
;
A
#
# COMPACT_ATOMS: atom_id res chain seq x y z
N SER A 1 4.01 -7.32 -42.23
CA SER A 1 3.83 -8.54 -43.03
C SER A 1 3.76 -8.13 -44.48
N CYS A 2 4.35 -8.90 -45.40
CA CYS A 2 4.30 -8.57 -46.82
C CYS A 2 3.29 -9.48 -47.51
N HIS A 3 2.45 -8.90 -48.35
CA HIS A 3 1.45 -9.62 -49.13
C HIS A 3 1.50 -9.12 -50.58
N MET A 4 1.21 -10.02 -51.52
CA MET A 4 1.18 -9.70 -52.95
C MET A 4 -0.11 -8.95 -53.25
N VAL A 5 0.01 -7.73 -53.79
CA VAL A 5 -1.13 -6.94 -54.29
C VAL A 5 -0.82 -6.56 -55.73
N SER A 6 -1.65 -6.99 -56.67
CA SER A 6 -1.50 -6.72 -58.11
C SER A 6 -0.10 -7.06 -58.65
N GLY A 7 0.39 -8.27 -58.34
CA GLY A 7 1.67 -8.78 -58.85
C GLY A 7 2.93 -8.19 -58.21
N HIS A 8 2.81 -7.28 -57.25
CA HIS A 8 3.96 -6.66 -56.56
C HIS A 8 3.89 -6.90 -55.05
N PRO A 9 5.03 -7.19 -54.38
CA PRO A 9 5.06 -7.37 -52.94
C PRO A 9 4.86 -6.01 -52.25
N ARG A 10 3.75 -5.87 -51.52
CA ARG A 10 3.51 -4.70 -50.67
C ARG A 10 3.74 -5.09 -49.22
N CYS A 11 4.73 -4.45 -48.60
CA CYS A 11 4.99 -4.61 -47.18
C CYS A 11 4.18 -3.58 -46.41
N VAL A 12 3.18 -4.06 -45.67
CA VAL A 12 2.52 -3.22 -44.67
C VAL A 12 3.35 -3.28 -43.39
N HIS A 13 3.84 -2.11 -42.97
CA HIS A 13 4.38 -1.94 -41.63
C HIS A 13 3.26 -2.30 -40.65
N LYS A 14 3.49 -3.29 -39.78
CA LYS A 14 2.54 -3.56 -38.71
C LYS A 14 2.42 -2.28 -37.91
N ARG A 15 1.18 -1.80 -37.72
CA ARG A 15 0.94 -0.64 -36.86
C ARG A 15 1.57 -0.91 -35.49
N PRO A 16 2.22 0.09 -34.86
CA PRO A 16 2.77 -0.08 -33.53
C PRO A 16 1.63 -0.50 -32.58
N SER A 17 1.77 -1.65 -31.93
CA SER A 17 0.76 -2.24 -31.04
C SER A 17 1.43 -2.95 -29.87
N CYS A 18 0.65 -3.24 -28.82
CA CYS A 18 1.11 -3.99 -27.67
C CYS A 18 1.19 -5.52 -27.91
N ASP A 19 0.78 -6.03 -29.08
CA ASP A 19 0.62 -7.47 -29.32
C ASP A 19 1.92 -8.27 -29.19
N ASN A 20 3.07 -7.62 -29.45
CA ASN A 20 4.40 -8.25 -29.39
C ASN A 20 5.31 -7.57 -28.36
N VAL A 21 4.78 -6.71 -27.49
CA VAL A 21 5.57 -6.00 -26.50
C VAL A 21 5.55 -6.78 -25.19
N ARG A 22 6.73 -7.26 -24.78
CA ARG A 22 6.91 -7.95 -23.50
C ARG A 22 7.43 -6.95 -22.47
N CYS A 23 6.56 -6.53 -21.57
CA CYS A 23 6.92 -5.63 -20.48
C CYS A 23 7.51 -6.41 -19.28
N GLN A 24 8.30 -5.72 -18.45
CA GLN A 24 8.87 -6.27 -17.22
C GLN A 24 7.77 -6.55 -16.18
N LYS A 25 8.10 -7.29 -15.12
CA LYS A 25 7.16 -7.55 -14.01
C LYS A 25 6.57 -6.25 -13.46
N ASP A 26 5.28 -6.28 -13.11
CA ASP A 26 4.52 -5.14 -12.55
C ASP A 26 4.36 -3.95 -13.52
N THR A 27 4.60 -4.16 -14.82
CA THR A 27 4.33 -3.19 -15.88
C THR A 27 3.40 -3.77 -16.94
N THR A 28 2.53 -2.94 -17.51
CA THR A 28 1.58 -3.31 -18.56
C THR A 28 1.83 -2.45 -19.80
N CYS A 29 1.73 -3.05 -20.99
CA CYS A 29 1.81 -2.29 -22.24
C CYS A 29 0.52 -1.48 -22.44
N GLN A 30 0.66 -0.18 -22.63
CA GLN A 30 -0.43 0.74 -22.96
C GLN A 30 -0.08 1.55 -24.20
N MET A 31 -1.10 1.87 -25.00
CA MET A 31 -0.96 2.78 -26.14
C MET A 31 -1.04 4.23 -25.64
N ILE A 32 0.06 4.96 -25.70
CA ILE A 32 0.16 6.37 -25.26
C ILE A 32 0.60 7.18 -26.48
N GLU A 33 -0.19 8.20 -26.86
CA GLU A 33 0.08 9.05 -28.03
C GLU A 33 0.31 8.24 -29.32
N GLY A 34 -0.41 7.12 -29.48
CA GLY A 34 -0.29 6.25 -30.64
C GLY A 34 0.91 5.30 -30.63
N TRP A 35 1.68 5.23 -29.53
CA TRP A 35 2.84 4.36 -29.39
C TRP A 35 2.71 3.41 -28.19
N PRO A 36 3.13 2.13 -28.33
CA PRO A 36 3.13 1.19 -27.22
C PRO A 36 4.23 1.56 -26.22
N ARG A 37 3.85 1.72 -24.95
CA ARG A 37 4.75 2.01 -23.82
C ARG A 37 4.45 1.05 -22.67
N CYS A 38 5.49 0.54 -22.03
CA CYS A 38 5.36 -0.18 -20.76
C CYS A 38 5.23 0.82 -19.63
N VAL A 39 4.09 0.82 -18.94
CA VAL A 39 3.85 1.66 -17.78
C VAL A 39 3.68 0.79 -16.55
N HIS A 40 4.05 1.33 -15.39
CA HIS A 40 3.79 0.65 -14.12
C HIS A 40 2.29 0.38 -14.01
N THR A 41 1.93 -0.88 -13.78
CA THR A 41 0.57 -1.21 -13.41
C THR A 41 0.33 -0.44 -12.12
N LYS A 42 -0.46 0.63 -12.18
CA LYS A 42 -0.86 1.36 -10.99
C LYS A 42 -1.77 0.43 -10.20
N VAL A 43 -1.18 -0.50 -9.48
CA VAL A 43 -1.77 -1.05 -8.27
C VAL A 43 -1.79 0.17 -7.37
N SER A 44 -2.87 0.95 -7.41
CA SER A 44 -3.14 1.88 -6.34
C SER A 44 -3.10 1.01 -5.09
N PRO A 45 -2.06 1.11 -4.24
CA PRO A 45 -2.06 0.34 -3.02
C PRO A 45 -3.31 0.83 -2.32
N ARG A 46 -4.30 -0.05 -2.16
CA ARG A 46 -5.46 0.25 -1.33
C ARG A 46 -4.91 0.91 -0.05
N PRO A 47 -5.48 2.04 0.39
CA PRO A 47 -4.96 2.72 1.57
C PRO A 47 -4.75 1.69 2.69
N PRO A 48 -3.55 1.63 3.27
CA PRO A 48 -3.27 0.67 4.31
C PRO A 48 -4.29 0.85 5.43
N SER A 49 -4.76 -0.26 5.99
CA SER A 49 -5.80 -0.28 7.01
C SER A 49 -5.32 -1.06 8.23
N CYS A 50 -6.05 -0.96 9.34
CA CYS A 50 -5.74 -1.78 10.53
C CYS A 50 -5.85 -3.29 10.28
N SER A 51 -6.51 -3.71 9.19
CA SER A 51 -6.51 -5.10 8.73
C SER A 51 -5.13 -5.56 8.25
N ASP A 52 -4.30 -4.64 7.79
CA ASP A 52 -2.98 -4.90 7.21
C ASP A 52 -1.85 -4.77 8.25
N LEU A 53 -2.15 -4.25 9.45
CA LEU A 53 -1.16 -3.93 10.48
C LEU A 53 -1.29 -4.88 11.68
N ARG A 54 -0.21 -5.59 12.01
CA ARG A 54 -0.10 -6.41 13.23
C ARG A 54 0.62 -5.61 14.31
N CYS A 55 -0.11 -5.25 15.37
CA CYS A 55 0.44 -4.48 16.48
C CYS A 55 1.04 -5.37 17.59
N PRO A 56 2.14 -4.93 18.25
CA PRO A 56 2.73 -5.64 19.38
C PRO A 56 1.79 -5.67 20.59
N HIS A 57 2.04 -6.59 21.53
CA HIS A 57 1.23 -6.75 22.74
C HIS A 57 1.14 -5.45 23.54
N GLY A 58 -0.07 -5.10 24.00
CA GLY A 58 -0.34 -3.84 24.73
C GLY A 58 -0.60 -2.61 23.85
N THR A 59 -0.56 -2.76 22.52
CA THR A 59 -0.93 -1.69 21.57
C THR A 59 -2.14 -2.10 20.73
N SER A 60 -2.97 -1.13 20.35
CA SER A 60 -4.08 -1.31 19.42
C SER A 60 -3.84 -0.54 18.14
N CYS A 61 -4.39 -1.04 17.03
CA CYS A 61 -4.36 -0.29 15.79
C CYS A 61 -5.47 0.76 15.78
N HIS A 62 -5.09 2.01 15.49
CA HIS A 62 -5.99 3.12 15.27
C HIS A 62 -5.65 3.82 13.95
N MET A 63 -6.67 4.27 13.22
CA MET A 63 -6.48 5.15 12.06
C MET A 63 -6.15 6.55 12.55
N VAL A 64 -4.97 7.06 12.19
CA VAL A 64 -4.53 8.44 12.52
C VAL A 64 -4.31 9.17 11.21
N GLY A 65 -5.28 10.01 10.84
CA GLY A 65 -5.39 10.53 9.47
C GLY A 65 -5.69 9.41 8.48
N ASP A 66 -4.97 9.37 7.36
CA ASP A 66 -5.13 8.35 6.31
C ASP A 66 -4.26 7.09 6.50
N GLN A 67 -3.62 6.93 7.66
CA GLN A 67 -2.67 5.83 7.91
C GLN A 67 -2.95 5.09 9.23
N PRO A 68 -2.88 3.74 9.23
CA PRO A 68 -3.00 2.94 10.45
C PRO A 68 -1.74 3.07 11.29
N ARG A 69 -1.90 3.25 12.61
CA ARG A 69 -0.82 3.32 13.58
C ARG A 69 -1.12 2.43 14.78
N CYS A 70 -0.10 1.76 15.30
CA CYS A 70 -0.19 1.11 16.61
C CYS A 70 -0.01 2.18 17.69
N VAL A 71 -1.00 2.30 18.56
CA VAL A 71 -0.98 3.22 19.70
C VAL A 71 -1.03 2.42 20.99
N HIS A 72 -0.34 2.89 22.01
CA HIS A 72 -0.46 2.32 23.34
C HIS A 72 -1.83 2.68 23.91
N HIS A 73 -2.50 1.69 24.52
CA HIS A 73 -3.64 2.03 25.36
C HIS A 73 -3.14 2.92 26.51
N PRO A 74 -3.91 3.93 26.92
CA PRO A 74 -3.61 4.68 28.12
C PRO A 74 -3.50 3.68 29.27
N LEU A 75 -2.33 3.62 29.91
CA LEU A 75 -2.14 2.83 31.12
C LEU A 75 -3.16 3.32 32.15
N THR A 76 -3.84 2.40 32.84
CA THR A 76 -4.76 2.73 33.92
C THR A 76 -4.19 2.27 35.24
N CYS A 77 -4.76 2.73 36.36
CA CYS A 77 -4.40 2.21 37.68
C CYS A 77 -4.74 0.71 37.88
N GLN A 78 -5.48 0.08 36.95
CA GLN A 78 -5.69 -1.37 36.95
C GLN A 78 -4.47 -2.13 36.42
N ASP A 79 -3.68 -1.48 35.56
CA ASP A 79 -2.48 -2.05 34.93
C ASP A 79 -1.21 -1.84 35.76
N VAL A 80 -1.27 -1.01 36.81
CA VAL A 80 -0.12 -0.56 37.60
C VAL A 80 -0.17 -1.13 39.00
N HIS A 81 0.86 -1.90 39.37
CA HIS A 81 1.04 -2.39 40.73
C HIS A 81 1.96 -1.46 41.52
N CYS A 82 1.39 -0.73 42.48
CA CYS A 82 2.13 0.18 43.34
C CYS A 82 2.79 -0.56 44.53
N PRO A 83 3.94 -0.06 45.05
CA PRO A 83 4.57 -0.61 46.24
C PRO A 83 3.66 -0.49 47.48
N LYS A 84 3.94 -1.31 48.51
CA LYS A 84 3.20 -1.26 49.78
C LYS A 84 3.21 0.17 50.33
N ASP A 85 2.07 0.59 50.87
CA ASP A 85 1.82 1.91 51.45
C ASP A 85 1.74 3.08 50.46
N THR A 86 1.63 2.81 49.15
CA THR A 86 1.30 3.81 48.12
C THR A 86 -0.01 3.46 47.40
N SER A 87 -0.71 4.47 46.88
CA SER A 87 -1.97 4.30 46.15
C SER A 87 -1.84 4.80 44.71
N CYS A 88 -2.49 4.13 43.77
CA CYS A 88 -2.47 4.60 42.38
C CYS A 88 -3.49 5.72 42.18
N GLN A 89 -3.02 6.85 41.65
CA GLN A 89 -3.81 8.02 41.30
C GLN A 89 -3.59 8.40 39.83
N MET A 90 -4.69 8.66 39.10
CA MET A 90 -4.61 9.20 37.75
C MET A 90 -4.27 10.70 37.80
N THR A 91 -3.11 11.09 37.26
CA THR A 91 -2.67 12.48 37.17
C THR A 91 -2.26 12.80 35.73
N ASN A 92 -2.83 13.86 35.13
CA ASN A 92 -2.58 14.25 33.74
C ASN A 92 -2.70 13.09 32.73
N GLY A 93 -3.72 12.25 32.90
CA GLY A 93 -3.99 11.11 32.01
C GLY A 93 -3.05 9.92 32.17
N HIS A 94 -2.17 9.91 33.18
CA HIS A 94 -1.25 8.81 33.47
C HIS A 94 -1.38 8.32 34.92
N PRO A 95 -1.27 7.01 35.18
CA PRO A 95 -1.29 6.46 36.52
C PRO A 95 0.03 6.77 37.24
N ARG A 96 -0.06 7.27 38.48
CA ARG A 96 1.08 7.52 39.37
C ARG A 96 0.83 6.88 40.72
N CYS A 97 1.85 6.25 41.30
CA CYS A 97 1.82 5.82 42.69
C CYS A 97 2.18 7.02 43.58
N VAL A 98 1.28 7.36 44.49
CA VAL A 98 1.43 8.46 45.46
C VAL A 98 1.38 7.93 46.88
#